data_AF-A0A833Z7Q2-F1
#
_entry.id   AF-A0A833Z7Q2-F1
#
_cell.length_a   1.000
_cell.length_b   1.000
_cell.length_c   1.000
_cell.angle_alpha   90.00
_cell.angle_beta   90.00
_cell.angle_gamma   90.00
#
_symmetry.space_group_name_H-M   'P 1'
#
loop_
_entity.id
_entity.type
_entity.pdbx_description
1 polymer ?
#
loop_
_entity_poly.entity_id
_entity_poly.type
_entity_poly.pdbx_seq_one_letter_code
_entity_poly.pdbx_strand_id
1 'polypeptide(L)'
;MRGRGRGVYRRRTVSAAAHRASCTRVPSVPDGCPLDQASRCLRAYAGLVGTVVTPNYVDNASARVAPWCNCGASGNRREECEAFRALFTRNHCLDGAIQAFDSWRPPVMQDHQDPRQDLEHSFLEVSLAVGPLKGCFLLSTLPVLALQPLL
;
A
#
# COMPACT_ATOMS: atom_id res chain seq x y z
N MET A 1 -5.86 31.26 42.78
CA MET A 1 -6.29 30.14 41.89
C MET A 1 -5.93 30.50 40.45
N ARG A 2 -4.81 30.00 39.90
CA ARG A 2 -4.44 30.20 38.48
C ARG A 2 -5.17 29.13 37.66
N GLY A 3 -6.17 29.53 36.89
CA GLY A 3 -6.91 28.63 36.00
C GLY A 3 -5.98 28.10 34.90
N ARG A 4 -5.81 26.77 34.84
CA ARG A 4 -5.08 26.07 33.79
C ARG A 4 -5.97 26.08 32.54
N GLY A 5 -5.72 27.02 31.62
CA GLY A 5 -6.44 27.08 30.34
C GLY A 5 -6.33 25.76 29.60
N ARG A 6 -7.46 25.18 29.20
CA ARG A 6 -7.49 23.97 28.37
C ARG A 6 -6.87 24.33 27.03
N GLY A 7 -5.67 23.81 26.76
CA GLY A 7 -5.05 23.94 25.45
C GLY A 7 -5.97 23.32 24.41
N VAL A 8 -6.51 24.13 23.50
CA VAL A 8 -7.18 23.63 22.30
C VAL A 8 -6.10 22.94 21.48
N TYR A 9 -6.09 21.60 21.48
CA TYR A 9 -5.27 20.84 20.55
C TYR A 9 -5.79 21.11 19.15
N ARG A 10 -5.23 22.12 18.49
CA ARG A 10 -5.46 22.37 17.08
C ARG A 10 -4.83 21.20 16.33
N ARG A 11 -5.63 20.18 15.96
CA ARG A 11 -5.20 19.18 14.98
C ARG A 11 -4.75 19.98 13.77
N ARG A 12 -3.45 19.95 13.46
CA ARG A 12 -2.96 20.49 12.19
C ARG A 12 -3.65 19.69 11.10
N THR A 13 -4.63 20.29 10.45
CA THR A 13 -5.17 19.79 9.19
C THR A 13 -4.00 19.70 8.22
N VAL A 14 -3.76 18.50 7.70
CA VAL A 14 -2.75 18.30 6.69
C VAL A 14 -3.25 18.95 5.40
N SER A 15 -2.38 19.72 4.75
CA SER A 15 -2.69 20.40 3.50
C SER A 15 -2.12 19.65 2.30
N ALA A 16 -2.64 19.91 1.11
CA ALA A 16 -2.04 19.41 -0.13
C ALA A 16 -0.57 19.85 -0.29
N ALA A 17 -0.19 20.99 0.27
CA ALA A 17 1.20 21.45 0.30
C ALA A 17 2.08 20.55 1.19
N ALA A 18 1.60 20.16 2.37
CA ALA A 18 2.32 19.24 3.26
C ALA A 18 2.45 17.84 2.66
N HIS A 19 1.40 17.37 1.95
CA HIS A 19 1.45 16.14 1.17
C HIS A 19 2.51 16.22 0.08
N ARG A 20 2.51 17.28 -0.75
CA ARG A 20 3.52 17.49 -1.78
C ARG A 20 4.94 17.43 -1.20
N ALA A 21 5.20 18.14 -0.10
CA ALA A 21 6.52 18.15 0.53
C ALA A 21 6.95 16.77 1.06
N SER A 22 6.01 15.99 1.61
CA SER A 22 6.31 14.69 2.21
C SER A 22 6.50 13.59 1.15
N CYS A 23 5.77 13.69 0.03
CA CYS A 23 5.75 12.72 -1.06
C CYS A 23 6.53 13.17 -2.30
N THR A 24 7.42 14.17 -2.19
CA THR A 24 8.21 14.63 -3.34
C THR A 24 9.17 13.52 -3.77
N ARG A 25 9.16 13.18 -5.06
CA ARG A 25 10.10 12.21 -5.64
C ARG A 25 11.54 12.70 -5.50
N VAL A 26 12.43 11.79 -5.08
CA VAL A 26 13.86 12.09 -4.92
C VAL A 26 14.63 11.47 -6.08
N PRO A 27 15.57 12.18 -6.73
CA PRO A 27 16.30 11.67 -7.89
C PRO A 27 17.08 10.38 -7.65
N SER A 28 17.52 10.14 -6.42
CA SER A 28 18.29 8.95 -6.04
C SER A 28 17.47 7.65 -6.03
N VAL A 29 16.14 7.74 -5.98
CA VAL A 29 15.23 6.59 -5.95
C VAL A 29 14.08 6.88 -6.92
N PRO A 30 14.28 6.72 -8.24
CA PRO A 30 13.29 7.11 -9.25
C PRO A 30 11.99 6.31 -9.14
N ASP A 31 12.08 5.04 -8.72
CA ASP A 31 10.96 4.10 -8.62
C ASP A 31 10.28 4.10 -7.24
N GLY A 32 10.57 5.08 -6.37
CA GLY A 32 9.99 5.11 -5.03
C GLY A 32 10.47 6.25 -4.15
N CYS A 33 10.56 5.97 -2.85
CA CYS A 33 11.19 6.86 -1.89
C CYS A 33 11.86 6.07 -0.76
N PRO A 34 12.85 6.67 -0.06
CA PRO A 34 13.44 6.09 1.14
C PRO A 34 12.39 5.71 2.19
N LEU A 35 12.68 4.68 3.00
CA LEU A 35 11.72 4.12 3.96
C LEU A 35 11.21 5.16 4.97
N ASP A 36 12.09 6.04 5.45
CA ASP A 36 11.73 7.13 6.37
C ASP A 36 10.79 8.16 5.69
N GLN A 37 11.00 8.42 4.39
CA GLN A 37 10.14 9.28 3.59
C GLN A 37 8.79 8.62 3.31
N ALA A 38 8.76 7.32 2.99
CA ALA A 38 7.53 6.57 2.75
C ALA A 38 6.56 6.68 3.94
N SER A 39 7.06 6.54 5.17
CA SER A 39 6.24 6.70 6.38
C SER A 39 5.68 8.13 6.56
N ARG A 40 6.47 9.15 6.22
CA ARG A 40 6.04 10.57 6.25
C ARG A 40 5.01 10.85 5.15
N CYS A 41 5.21 10.30 3.97
CA CYS A 41 4.30 10.41 2.85
C CYS A 41 2.94 9.77 3.16
N LEU A 42 2.91 8.54 3.67
CA LEU A 42 1.68 7.87 4.13
C LEU A 42 0.93 8.68 5.18
N ARG A 43 1.64 9.23 6.17
CA ARG A 43 1.02 10.07 7.20
C ARG A 43 0.40 11.33 6.59
N ALA A 44 1.07 11.96 5.63
CA ALA A 44 0.55 13.13 4.95
C ALA A 44 -0.64 12.79 4.05
N TYR A 45 -0.60 11.65 3.35
CA TYR A 45 -1.71 11.10 2.57
C TYR A 45 -2.94 10.83 3.45
N ALA A 46 -2.79 10.08 4.54
CA ALA A 46 -3.88 9.79 5.48
C ALA A 46 -4.47 11.07 6.10
N GLY A 47 -3.64 12.09 6.30
CA GLY A 47 -4.09 13.39 6.81
C GLY A 47 -4.95 14.21 5.84
N LEU A 48 -5.00 13.85 4.56
CA LEU A 48 -5.89 14.48 3.58
C LEU A 48 -7.32 13.94 3.66
N VAL A 49 -7.54 12.78 4.29
CA VAL A 49 -8.88 12.19 4.45
C VAL A 49 -9.73 13.10 5.33
N GLY A 50 -10.89 13.49 4.81
CA GLY A 50 -11.78 14.45 5.48
C GLY A 50 -11.46 15.92 5.18
N THR A 51 -10.56 16.20 4.23
CA THR A 51 -10.30 17.55 3.71
C THR A 51 -10.98 17.76 2.35
N VAL A 52 -10.94 19.00 1.83
CA VAL A 52 -11.43 19.31 0.48
C VAL A 52 -10.63 18.62 -0.63
N VAL A 53 -9.42 18.13 -0.35
CA VAL A 53 -8.59 17.35 -1.28
C VAL A 53 -8.49 15.92 -0.75
N THR A 54 -9.62 15.26 -0.53
CA THR A 54 -9.63 13.84 -0.09
C THR A 54 -9.42 12.93 -1.31
N PRO A 55 -8.28 12.23 -1.41
CA PRO A 55 -8.06 11.22 -2.45
C PRO A 55 -8.79 9.91 -2.13
N ASN A 56 -9.10 9.13 -3.16
CA ASN A 56 -9.55 7.74 -3.05
C ASN A 56 -8.90 6.88 -4.14
N TYR A 57 -8.97 5.56 -4.01
CA TYR A 57 -8.51 4.62 -5.04
C TYR A 57 -9.23 4.86 -6.36
N VAL A 58 -8.47 4.81 -7.46
CA VAL A 58 -9.03 4.96 -8.81
C VAL A 58 -9.52 3.63 -9.39
N ASP A 59 -8.98 2.52 -8.89
CA ASP A 59 -9.32 1.16 -9.26
C ASP A 59 -9.04 0.20 -8.10
N ASN A 60 -9.42 -1.08 -8.27
CA ASN A 60 -9.27 -2.12 -7.25
C ASN A 60 -8.01 -2.98 -7.44
N ALA A 61 -7.17 -2.66 -8.42
CA ALA A 61 -6.04 -3.51 -8.83
C ALA A 61 -4.68 -2.88 -8.49
N SER A 62 -4.64 -1.57 -8.26
CA SER A 62 -3.42 -0.81 -8.04
C SER A 62 -3.52 0.09 -6.81
N ALA A 63 -2.37 0.55 -6.32
CA ALA A 63 -2.29 1.53 -5.24
C ALA A 63 -2.57 2.97 -5.71
N ARG A 64 -3.05 3.17 -6.94
CA ARG A 64 -3.24 4.50 -7.51
C ARG A 64 -4.43 5.19 -6.87
N VAL A 65 -4.22 6.44 -6.51
CA VAL A 65 -5.24 7.28 -5.85
C VAL A 65 -5.39 8.62 -6.57
N ALA A 66 -6.58 9.21 -6.50
CA ALA A 66 -6.85 10.53 -7.04
C ALA A 66 -7.86 11.30 -6.17
N PRO A 67 -7.71 12.63 -6.05
CA PRO A 67 -8.81 13.48 -5.59
C PRO A 67 -9.96 13.46 -6.59
N TRP A 68 -11.18 13.73 -6.12
CA TRP A 68 -12.39 13.79 -6.95
C TRP A 68 -12.44 15.06 -7.81
N CYS A 69 -11.56 15.13 -8.83
CA CYS A 69 -11.50 16.23 -9.78
C CYS A 69 -10.83 15.81 -11.11
N ASN A 70 -11.02 16.63 -12.15
CA ASN A 70 -10.36 16.50 -13.45
C ASN A 70 -9.88 17.87 -13.96
N CYS A 71 -9.13 17.89 -15.07
CA CYS A 71 -8.55 19.10 -15.66
C CYS A 71 -9.23 19.54 -16.97
N GLY A 72 -10.44 19.06 -17.27
CA GLY A 72 -11.12 19.30 -18.55
C GLY A 72 -11.44 20.78 -18.79
N ALA A 73 -11.78 21.52 -17.73
CA ALA A 73 -12.14 22.94 -17.79
C ALA A 73 -11.02 23.89 -17.33
N SER A 74 -9.75 23.43 -17.29
CA SER A 74 -8.65 24.23 -16.74
C SER A 74 -8.10 25.31 -17.69
N GLY A 75 -8.46 25.28 -18.97
CA GLY A 75 -7.96 26.22 -19.98
C GLY A 75 -6.42 26.27 -20.00
N ASN A 76 -5.87 27.49 -19.91
CA ASN A 76 -4.42 27.72 -19.92
C ASN A 76 -3.69 27.16 -18.68
N ARG A 77 -4.40 26.76 -17.62
CA ARG A 77 -3.79 26.16 -16.43
C ARG A 77 -3.84 24.64 -16.43
N ARG A 78 -4.16 24.02 -17.57
CA ARG A 78 -4.29 22.56 -17.67
C ARG A 78 -3.02 21.82 -17.26
N GLU A 79 -1.85 22.30 -17.67
CA GLU A 79 -0.56 21.69 -17.29
C GLU A 79 -0.34 21.70 -15.78
N GLU A 80 -0.63 22.81 -15.11
CA GLU A 80 -0.48 22.90 -13.65
C GLU A 80 -1.52 22.01 -12.93
N CYS A 81 -2.75 21.94 -13.43
CA CYS A 81 -3.76 21.02 -12.92
C CYS A 81 -3.31 19.56 -13.07
N GLU A 82 -2.78 19.19 -14.23
CA GLU A 82 -2.27 17.84 -14.50
C GLU A 82 -1.04 17.51 -13.64
N ALA A 83 -0.17 18.49 -13.39
CA ALA A 83 0.95 18.37 -12.47
C ALA A 83 0.50 18.17 -11.02
N PHE A 84 -0.54 18.90 -10.57
CA PHE A 84 -1.14 18.69 -9.27
C PHE A 84 -1.76 17.30 -9.14
N ARG A 85 -2.56 16.86 -10.12
CA ARG A 85 -3.15 15.50 -10.12
C ARG A 85 -2.07 14.42 -10.14
N ALA A 86 -0.96 14.65 -10.86
CA ALA A 86 0.16 13.71 -10.93
C ALA A 86 0.87 13.48 -9.57
N LEU A 87 0.72 14.40 -8.60
CA LEU A 87 1.21 14.16 -7.23
C LEU A 87 0.55 12.95 -6.57
N PHE A 88 -0.67 12.62 -7.00
CA PHE A 88 -1.46 11.50 -6.50
C PHE A 88 -1.42 10.29 -7.45
N THR A 89 -1.61 10.52 -8.75
CA THR A 89 -1.82 9.45 -9.73
C THR A 89 -0.55 8.92 -10.39
N ARG A 90 0.56 9.66 -10.30
CA ARG A 90 1.84 9.37 -10.98
C ARG A 90 3.01 9.60 -10.02
N ASN A 91 2.91 9.00 -8.84
CA ASN A 91 3.89 9.17 -7.77
C ASN A 91 4.29 7.82 -7.18
N HIS A 92 5.41 7.27 -7.68
CA HIS A 92 5.96 6.00 -7.23
C HIS A 92 6.29 5.96 -5.73
N CYS A 93 6.61 7.11 -5.11
CA CYS A 93 6.78 7.16 -3.66
C CYS A 93 5.47 6.87 -2.93
N LEU A 94 4.37 7.49 -3.37
CA LEU A 94 3.06 7.27 -2.77
C LEU A 94 2.56 5.84 -3.05
N ASP A 95 2.67 5.38 -4.30
CA ASP A 95 2.26 4.03 -4.70
C ASP A 95 3.02 2.97 -3.88
N GLY A 96 4.34 3.09 -3.82
CA GLY A 96 5.19 2.16 -3.06
C GLY A 96 4.93 2.22 -1.56
N ALA A 97 4.65 3.40 -1.01
CA ALA A 97 4.33 3.52 0.41
C ALA A 97 2.96 2.88 0.74
N ILE A 98 1.94 3.06 -0.10
CA ILE A 98 0.63 2.39 0.07
C ILE A 98 0.79 0.86 -0.04
N GLN A 99 1.50 0.37 -1.07
CA GLN A 99 1.75 -1.08 -1.24
C GLN A 99 2.52 -1.69 -0.07
N ALA A 100 3.57 -1.00 0.41
CA ALA A 100 4.31 -1.43 1.59
C ALA A 100 3.40 -1.44 2.84
N PHE A 101 2.48 -0.48 2.98
CA PHE A 101 1.52 -0.52 4.08
C PHE A 101 0.55 -1.70 3.98
N ASP A 102 0.00 -1.96 2.79
CA ASP A 102 -1.00 -3.00 2.56
C ASP A 102 -0.43 -4.41 2.73
N SER A 103 0.80 -4.64 2.26
CA SER A 103 1.53 -5.92 2.46
C SER A 103 1.88 -6.21 3.93
N TRP A 104 1.98 -5.17 4.77
CA TRP A 104 2.25 -5.31 6.20
C TRP A 104 0.97 -5.36 7.06
N ARG A 105 -0.22 -5.27 6.45
CA ARG A 105 -1.48 -5.33 7.21
C ARG A 105 -1.65 -6.70 7.87
N PRO A 106 -1.86 -6.77 9.20
CA PRO A 106 -2.14 -8.02 9.89
C PRO A 106 -3.36 -8.74 9.30
N PRO A 107 -3.41 -10.09 9.32
CA PRO A 107 -4.50 -10.88 8.76
C PRO A 107 -5.90 -10.51 9.30
N VAL A 108 -5.97 -9.96 10.52
CA VAL A 108 -7.21 -9.51 11.18
C VAL A 108 -7.97 -8.44 10.37
N MET A 109 -7.31 -7.72 9.46
CA MET A 109 -7.92 -6.67 8.63
C MET A 109 -8.20 -7.11 7.18
N GLN A 110 -7.85 -8.35 6.81
CA GLN A 110 -7.99 -8.87 5.43
C GLN A 110 -9.32 -9.59 5.19
N ASP A 111 -10.16 -9.74 6.22
CA ASP A 111 -11.40 -10.56 6.22
C ASP A 111 -12.56 -10.02 5.35
N HIS A 112 -12.35 -8.97 4.55
CA HIS A 112 -13.42 -8.34 3.76
C HIS A 112 -13.12 -8.15 2.27
N GLN A 113 -12.05 -8.72 1.74
CA GLN A 113 -11.73 -8.58 0.30
C GLN A 113 -11.45 -9.93 -0.39
N ASP A 114 -12.45 -10.82 -0.46
CA ASP A 114 -12.62 -11.68 -1.64
C ASP A 114 -13.96 -12.46 -1.68
N PRO A 115 -14.85 -12.25 -2.68
CA PRO A 115 -15.93 -13.19 -3.01
C PRO A 115 -15.61 -14.12 -4.20
N ARG A 116 -14.38 -14.14 -4.73
CA ARG A 116 -14.01 -14.74 -6.03
C ARG A 116 -12.99 -15.89 -5.97
N GLN A 117 -12.54 -16.32 -4.79
CA GLN A 117 -11.57 -17.44 -4.64
C GLN A 117 -12.20 -18.76 -4.14
N ASP A 118 -13.50 -18.79 -3.83
CA ASP A 118 -14.17 -19.98 -3.31
C ASP A 118 -14.48 -21.06 -4.37
N LEU A 119 -14.35 -20.73 -5.66
CA LEU A 119 -14.76 -21.65 -6.73
C LEU A 119 -13.64 -22.61 -7.18
N GLU A 120 -12.38 -22.22 -7.04
CA GLU A 120 -11.23 -23.02 -7.54
C GLU A 120 -10.60 -23.93 -6.47
N HIS A 121 -11.03 -23.83 -5.20
CA HIS A 121 -10.57 -24.71 -4.12
C HIS A 121 -11.55 -25.86 -3.83
N SER A 122 -12.83 -25.69 -4.18
CA SER A 122 -13.85 -26.73 -4.00
C SER A 122 -13.76 -27.87 -5.03
N PHE A 123 -13.13 -27.64 -6.19
CA PHE A 123 -13.12 -28.63 -7.28
C PHE A 123 -12.03 -29.72 -7.13
N LEU A 124 -10.97 -29.45 -6.37
CA LEU A 124 -9.86 -30.39 -6.19
C LEU A 124 -10.02 -31.32 -4.96
N GLU A 125 -10.87 -30.96 -3.99
CA GLU A 125 -11.13 -31.83 -2.82
C GLU A 125 -12.05 -33.03 -3.12
N VAL A 126 -12.86 -32.99 -4.18
CA VAL A 126 -13.89 -34.03 -4.43
C VAL A 126 -13.30 -35.33 -5.00
N SER A 127 -12.07 -35.33 -5.54
CA SER A 127 -11.54 -36.48 -6.30
C SER A 127 -10.64 -37.47 -5.54
N LEU A 128 -10.34 -37.30 -4.23
CA LEU A 128 -9.29 -38.12 -3.58
C LEU A 128 -9.61 -38.68 -2.19
N ALA A 129 -10.88 -38.67 -1.76
CA ALA A 129 -11.29 -39.33 -0.52
C ALA A 129 -11.51 -40.86 -0.70
N VAL A 130 -10.42 -41.63 -0.87
CA VAL A 130 -10.38 -43.08 -0.58
C VAL A 130 -9.00 -43.50 -0.05
N GLY A 131 -8.85 -43.70 1.26
CA GLY A 131 -7.80 -44.55 1.85
C GLY A 131 -6.86 -43.92 2.90
N PRO A 132 -6.25 -44.73 3.81
CA PRO A 132 -6.30 -44.45 5.25
C PRO A 132 -4.98 -44.08 5.97
N LEU A 133 -5.15 -43.32 7.06
CA LEU A 133 -4.35 -43.18 8.30
C LEU A 133 -3.03 -43.99 8.44
N LYS A 134 -1.88 -43.31 8.50
CA LYS A 134 -0.78 -43.66 9.43
C LYS A 134 0.31 -42.57 9.56
N GLY A 135 0.44 -42.01 10.76
CA GLY A 135 1.73 -41.82 11.42
C GLY A 135 2.55 -40.54 11.14
N CYS A 136 2.66 -39.69 12.17
CA CYS A 136 3.82 -38.84 12.40
C CYS A 136 5.11 -39.66 12.38
N PHE A 137 6.12 -39.27 11.60
CA PHE A 137 7.52 -39.52 11.93
C PHE A 137 8.39 -38.38 11.40
N LEU A 138 8.92 -37.59 12.34
CA LEU A 138 10.17 -36.86 12.16
C LEU A 138 11.25 -37.89 11.80
N LEU A 139 12.05 -37.64 10.77
CA LEU A 139 13.48 -37.96 10.85
C LEU A 139 14.26 -37.11 9.85
N SER A 140 15.07 -36.26 10.46
CA SER A 140 16.31 -35.72 9.90
C SER A 140 17.21 -36.86 9.46
N THR A 141 17.83 -36.76 8.28
CA THR A 141 19.23 -37.14 8.01
C THR A 141 19.55 -36.85 6.54
N LEU A 142 20.45 -35.89 6.32
CA LEU A 142 21.28 -35.83 5.11
C LEU A 142 22.27 -37.01 5.14
N PRO A 143 22.76 -37.44 3.96
CA PRO A 143 24.20 -37.38 3.79
C PRO A 143 24.61 -36.72 2.47
N VAL A 144 25.62 -35.88 2.62
CA VAL A 144 26.49 -35.33 1.58
C VAL A 144 27.11 -36.48 0.79
N LEU A 145 26.86 -36.53 -0.52
CA LEU A 145 27.66 -37.34 -1.44
C LEU A 145 28.67 -36.42 -2.14
N ALA A 146 29.93 -36.71 -1.83
CA ALA A 146 31.13 -36.10 -2.35
C ALA A 146 31.47 -36.59 -3.76
N LEU A 147 32.29 -35.78 -4.45
CA LEU A 147 33.15 -36.09 -5.59
C LEU A 147 32.48 -36.44 -6.95
N GLN A 148 32.49 -35.47 -7.85
CA GLN A 148 32.65 -35.70 -9.29
C GLN A 148 34.05 -35.22 -9.72
N PRO A 149 34.88 -36.08 -10.33
CA PRO A 149 35.96 -35.65 -11.21
C PRO A 149 35.55 -35.78 -12.70
N LEU A 150 36.20 -34.96 -13.54
CA LEU A 150 36.36 -35.06 -15.01
C LEU A 150 35.17 -34.62 -15.90
N LEU A 151 35.23 -33.37 -16.36
CA LEU A 151 35.62 -33.06 -17.75
C LEU A 151 36.23 -31.66 -17.84
#